data_AF-V9GBV2-F1
#
_entry.id   AF-V9GBV2-F1
#
_cell.length_a   1.000
_cell.length_b   1.000
_cell.length_c   1.000
_cell.angle_alpha   90.00
_cell.angle_beta   90.00
_cell.angle_gamma   90.00
#
_symmetry.space_group_name_H-M   'P 1'
#
loop_
_entity.id
_entity.type
_entity.pdbx_description
1 polymer ?
#
loop_
_entity_poly.entity_id
_entity_poly.type
_entity_poly.pdbx_seq_one_letter_code
_entity_poly.pdbx_strand_id
1 'polypeptide(L)'
;MLKSSKRFVSLKILTLALLLLVALILSIGLGSLHVPTWDVIKAMVGMGEQKYQLILFELRLPRIMAAILVGAAMAVSGTILQALVRNPLASPDLMGTTSGATAAVVASSRS
;
A
#
# COMPACT_ATOMS: atom_id res chain seq x y z
N MET A 1 -36.96 0.73 2.15
CA MET A 1 -35.84 0.95 3.09
C MET A 1 -34.45 0.51 2.60
N LEU A 2 -34.29 -0.27 1.53
CA LEU A 2 -32.96 -0.77 1.06
C LEU A 2 -32.11 0.21 0.22
N LYS A 3 -32.68 1.31 -0.29
CA LYS A 3 -31.98 2.26 -1.19
C LYS A 3 -31.04 3.24 -0.46
N SER A 4 -31.27 3.47 0.83
CA SER A 4 -30.48 4.41 1.65
C SER A 4 -29.10 3.84 1.98
N SER A 5 -29.02 2.56 2.39
CA SER A 5 -27.76 1.91 2.77
C SER A 5 -26.73 1.86 1.63
N LYS A 6 -27.15 1.55 0.39
CA LYS A 6 -26.25 1.53 -0.78
C LYS A 6 -25.61 2.90 -1.07
N ARG A 7 -26.35 3.99 -0.83
CA ARG A 7 -25.83 5.36 -1.01
C ARG A 7 -24.75 5.68 0.03
N PHE A 8 -24.95 5.31 1.29
CA PHE A 8 -23.94 5.51 2.34
C PHE A 8 -22.66 4.71 2.10
N VAL A 9 -22.77 3.45 1.64
CA VAL A 9 -21.61 2.63 1.29
C VAL A 9 -20.86 3.23 0.09
N SER A 10 -21.58 3.64 -0.96
CA SER A 10 -20.97 4.28 -2.13
C SER A 10 -20.30 5.61 -1.80
N LEU A 11 -20.87 6.40 -0.87
CA LEU A 11 -20.29 7.65 -0.41
C LEU A 11 -18.97 7.40 0.33
N LYS A 12 -18.94 6.39 1.24
CA LYS A 12 -17.74 6.00 1.98
C LYS A 12 -16.61 5.55 1.05
N ILE A 13 -16.91 4.72 0.07
CA ILE A 13 -15.94 4.26 -0.94
C ILE A 13 -15.39 5.44 -1.74
N LEU A 14 -16.26 6.38 -2.15
CA LEU A 14 -15.85 7.57 -2.90
C LEU A 14 -14.92 8.48 -2.08
N THR A 15 -15.25 8.73 -0.80
CA THR A 15 -14.36 9.49 0.10
C THR A 15 -13.03 8.77 0.32
N LEU A 16 -13.03 7.45 0.47
CA LEU A 16 -11.80 6.68 0.69
C LEU A 16 -10.90 6.71 -0.56
N ALA A 17 -11.50 6.58 -1.74
CA ALA A 17 -10.80 6.73 -3.01
C ALA A 17 -10.20 8.12 -3.19
N LEU A 18 -10.95 9.18 -2.83
CA LEU A 18 -10.47 10.56 -2.88
C LEU A 18 -9.32 10.81 -1.90
N LEU A 19 -9.41 10.29 -0.67
CA LEU A 19 -8.33 10.34 0.32
C LEU A 19 -7.07 9.61 -0.16
N LEU A 20 -7.22 8.44 -0.79
CA LEU A 20 -6.12 7.70 -1.41
C LEU A 20 -5.42 8.51 -2.50
N LEU A 21 -6.21 9.20 -3.33
CA LEU A 21 -5.72 10.03 -4.42
C LEU A 21 -4.95 11.26 -3.87
N VAL A 22 -5.45 11.89 -2.82
CA VAL A 22 -4.75 12.99 -2.12
C VAL A 22 -3.47 12.50 -1.45
N ALA A 23 -3.50 11.34 -0.79
CA ALA A 23 -2.32 10.74 -0.16
C ALA A 23 -1.25 10.37 -1.19
N LEU A 24 -1.64 9.89 -2.38
CA LEU A 24 -0.74 9.66 -3.51
C LEU A 24 -0.08 10.95 -3.98
N ILE A 25 -0.86 12.02 -4.17
CA ILE A 25 -0.34 13.33 -4.59
C ILE A 25 0.66 13.88 -3.56
N LEU A 26 0.32 13.82 -2.27
CA LEU A 26 1.19 14.26 -1.18
C LEU A 26 2.46 13.40 -1.07
N SER A 27 2.33 12.08 -1.23
CA SER A 27 3.46 11.14 -1.22
C SER A 27 4.46 11.43 -2.36
N ILE A 28 3.95 11.84 -3.53
CA ILE A 28 4.79 12.28 -4.65
C ILE A 28 5.51 13.60 -4.32
N GLY A 29 4.84 14.53 -3.62
CA GLY A 29 5.41 15.84 -3.25
C GLY A 29 6.37 15.83 -2.05
N LEU A 30 6.25 14.88 -1.13
CA LEU A 30 7.04 14.81 0.12
C LEU A 30 8.28 13.89 0.02
N GLY A 31 8.54 13.28 -1.13
CA GLY A 31 9.76 12.50 -1.35
C GLY A 31 10.99 13.40 -1.49
N SER A 32 12.00 13.20 -0.63
CA SER A 32 13.28 13.96 -0.55
C SER A 32 14.13 14.05 -1.83
N LEU A 33 13.64 13.50 -2.95
CA LEU A 33 14.16 13.70 -4.30
C LEU A 33 12.95 13.96 -5.20
N HIS A 34 12.75 15.23 -5.56
CA HIS A 34 11.79 15.66 -6.58
C HIS A 34 12.17 15.01 -7.91
N VAL A 35 11.63 13.82 -8.17
CA VAL A 35 11.69 13.19 -9.49
C VAL A 35 10.36 13.53 -10.14
N PRO A 36 10.32 14.48 -11.09
CA PRO A 36 9.07 14.81 -11.76
C PRO A 36 8.52 13.56 -12.43
N THR A 37 7.20 13.37 -12.39
CA THR A 37 6.50 12.23 -13.01
C THR A 37 6.89 12.04 -14.49
N TRP A 38 7.28 13.14 -15.15
CA TRP A 38 7.79 13.14 -16.51
C TRP A 38 9.13 12.38 -16.67
N ASP A 39 10.03 12.51 -15.69
CA ASP A 39 11.30 11.78 -15.68
C ASP A 39 11.13 10.31 -15.28
N VAL A 40 10.07 9.99 -14.52
CA VAL A 40 9.68 8.58 -14.27
C VAL A 40 9.30 7.89 -15.57
N ILE A 41 8.46 8.53 -16.39
CA ILE A 41 8.03 7.99 -17.69
C ILE A 41 9.22 7.90 -18.65
N LYS A 42 10.07 8.93 -18.73
CA LYS A 42 11.30 8.88 -19.55
C LYS A 42 12.28 7.82 -19.08
N ALA A 43 12.47 7.66 -17.77
CA ALA A 43 13.33 6.63 -17.20
C ALA A 43 12.80 5.22 -17.49
N MET A 44 11.48 5.01 -17.44
CA MET A 44 10.84 3.74 -17.83
C MET A 44 11.03 3.41 -19.32
N VAL A 45 11.08 4.43 -20.19
CA VAL A 45 11.35 4.28 -21.64
C VAL A 45 12.86 4.21 -21.95
N GLY A 46 13.73 4.25 -20.94
CA GLY A 46 15.18 4.13 -21.14
C GLY A 46 15.89 5.46 -21.45
N MET A 47 15.18 6.59 -21.47
CA MET A 47 15.68 7.91 -21.91
C MET A 47 15.92 8.91 -20.77
N GLY A 48 15.92 8.47 -19.51
CA GLY A 48 16.21 9.30 -18.33
C GLY A 48 17.68 9.25 -17.92
N GLU A 49 18.17 10.21 -17.12
CA GLU A 49 19.54 10.14 -16.61
C GLU A 49 19.77 8.84 -15.82
N GLN A 50 20.97 8.26 -15.98
CA GLN A 50 21.38 7.00 -15.36
C GLN A 50 21.16 6.97 -13.83
N LYS A 51 21.39 8.12 -13.16
CA LYS A 51 21.17 8.28 -11.71
C LYS A 51 19.69 8.12 -11.34
N TYR A 52 18.78 8.69 -12.13
CA TYR A 52 17.35 8.56 -11.89
C TYR A 52 16.85 7.16 -12.23
N GLN A 53 17.34 6.53 -13.29
CA GLN A 53 17.01 5.14 -13.63
C GLN A 53 17.39 4.16 -12.52
N LEU A 54 18.61 4.28 -11.97
CA LEU A 54 19.07 3.39 -10.88
C LEU A 54 18.18 3.54 -9.64
N ILE A 55 17.88 4.79 -9.23
CA ILE A 55 16.99 5.06 -8.10
C ILE A 55 15.58 4.52 -8.36
N LEU A 56 15.09 4.60 -9.60
CA LEU A 56 13.76 4.15 -9.94
C LEU A 56 13.65 2.63 -9.92
N PHE A 57 14.55 1.93 -10.62
CA PHE A 57 14.52 0.48 -10.76
C PHE A 57 14.99 -0.26 -9.50
N GLU A 58 15.98 0.26 -8.77
CA GLU A 58 16.52 -0.45 -7.60
C GLU A 58 15.85 -0.08 -6.27
N LEU A 59 15.31 1.13 -6.12
CA LEU A 59 14.78 1.60 -4.84
C LEU A 59 13.26 1.83 -4.87
N ARG A 60 12.73 2.51 -5.90
CA ARG A 60 11.32 2.91 -5.92
C ARG A 60 10.39 1.83 -6.41
N LEU A 61 10.69 1.22 -7.55
CA LEU A 61 9.87 0.19 -8.19
C LEU A 61 9.68 -1.04 -7.29
N PRO A 62 10.73 -1.65 -6.71
CA PRO A 62 10.55 -2.76 -5.78
C PRO A 62 9.76 -2.36 -4.52
N ARG A 63 9.96 -1.15 -3.98
CA ARG A 63 9.20 -0.65 -2.83
C ARG A 63 7.71 -0.47 -3.14
N ILE A 64 7.38 0.07 -4.31
CA ILE A 64 5.99 0.24 -4.76
C ILE A 64 5.34 -1.14 -4.94
N MET A 65 6.01 -2.08 -5.59
CA MET A 65 5.51 -3.44 -5.75
C MET A 65 5.30 -4.12 -4.40
N ALA A 66 6.25 -4.01 -3.47
CA ALA A 66 6.11 -4.54 -2.12
C ALA A 66 4.91 -3.91 -1.39
N ALA A 67 4.74 -2.58 -1.46
CA ALA A 67 3.62 -1.90 -0.82
C ALA A 67 2.26 -2.36 -1.39
N ILE A 68 2.16 -2.55 -2.70
CA ILE A 68 0.93 -3.06 -3.35
C ILE A 68 0.65 -4.50 -2.91
N LEU A 69 1.65 -5.38 -2.96
CA LEU A 69 1.50 -6.78 -2.60
C LEU A 69 1.13 -6.96 -1.12
N VAL A 70 1.84 -6.27 -0.22
CA VAL A 70 1.59 -6.32 1.23
C VAL A 70 0.22 -5.73 1.55
N GLY A 71 -0.13 -4.59 0.96
CA GLY A 71 -1.45 -3.97 1.14
C GLY A 71 -2.59 -4.88 0.66
N ALA A 72 -2.44 -5.51 -0.51
CA ALA A 72 -3.41 -6.47 -1.03
C ALA A 72 -3.55 -7.70 -0.13
N ALA A 73 -2.43 -8.29 0.32
CA ALA A 73 -2.43 -9.43 1.22
C ALA A 73 -3.10 -9.11 2.56
N MET A 74 -2.82 -7.94 3.13
CA MET A 74 -3.46 -7.43 4.36
C MET A 74 -4.97 -7.22 4.17
N ALA A 75 -5.40 -6.66 3.05
CA ALA A 75 -6.82 -6.46 2.75
C ALA A 75 -7.56 -7.80 2.63
N VAL A 76 -6.98 -8.78 1.91
CA VAL A 76 -7.56 -10.12 1.77
C VAL A 76 -7.59 -10.86 3.12
N SER A 77 -6.49 -10.84 3.87
CA SER A 77 -6.44 -11.45 5.21
C SER A 77 -7.47 -10.84 6.15
N GLY A 78 -7.58 -9.51 6.18
CA GLY A 78 -8.54 -8.81 7.02
C GLY A 78 -9.99 -9.11 6.66
N THR A 79 -10.32 -9.15 5.36
CA THR A 79 -11.68 -9.48 4.91
C THR A 79 -12.06 -10.94 5.25
N ILE A 80 -11.15 -11.89 5.07
CA ILE A 80 -11.38 -13.30 5.45
C ILE A 80 -11.59 -13.43 6.97
N LEU A 81 -10.75 -12.77 7.77
CA LEU A 81 -10.80 -12.84 9.22
C LEU A 81 -12.07 -12.17 9.78
N GLN A 82 -12.47 -11.02 9.24
CA GLN A 82 -13.73 -10.36 9.56
C GLN A 82 -14.94 -11.25 9.22
N ALA A 83 -14.87 -12.00 8.10
CA ALA A 83 -15.92 -12.94 7.71
C ALA A 83 -16.01 -14.17 8.63
N LEU A 84 -14.86 -14.70 9.05
CA LEU A 84 -14.78 -15.88 9.93
C LEU A 84 -15.28 -15.55 11.34
N VAL A 85 -14.80 -14.45 11.91
CA VAL A 85 -15.17 -13.98 13.27
C VAL A 85 -16.57 -13.36 13.28
N ARG A 86 -17.14 -13.06 12.09
CA ARG A 86 -18.39 -12.33 11.91
C ARG A 86 -18.42 -11.01 12.69
N ASN A 87 -17.25 -10.39 12.84
CA ASN A 87 -17.07 -9.12 13.54
C ASN A 87 -16.30 -8.15 12.64
N PRO A 88 -16.96 -7.10 12.12
CA PRO A 88 -16.32 -6.13 11.23
C PRO A 88 -15.27 -5.24 11.93
N LEU A 89 -15.12 -5.34 13.25
CA LEU A 89 -14.05 -4.67 14.02
C LEU A 89 -12.81 -5.56 14.22
N ALA A 90 -12.85 -6.83 13.81
CA ALA A 90 -11.70 -7.71 13.90
C ALA A 90 -10.66 -7.31 12.84
N SER A 91 -9.39 -7.20 13.23
CA SER A 91 -8.27 -6.92 12.34
C SER A 91 -7.18 -7.99 12.49
N PRO A 92 -6.48 -8.34 11.39
CA PRO A 92 -5.48 -9.42 11.40
C PRO A 92 -4.23 -9.10 12.23
N ASP A 93 -3.95 -7.82 12.53
CA ASP A 93 -2.88 -7.40 13.44
C ASP A 93 -3.11 -7.90 14.88
N LEU A 94 -4.36 -8.14 15.28
CA LEU A 94 -4.70 -8.61 16.63
C LEU A 94 -4.51 -10.13 16.82
N MET A 95 -4.34 -10.90 15.74
CA MET A 95 -4.19 -12.37 15.76
C MET A 95 -2.73 -12.83 15.62
N GLY A 96 -1.78 -12.14 16.28
CA GLY A 96 -0.40 -12.63 16.45
C GLY A 96 0.47 -12.68 15.19
N THR A 97 -0.02 -12.19 14.05
CA THR A 97 0.72 -12.09 12.78
C THR A 97 1.93 -11.15 12.92
N THR A 98 1.75 -10.00 13.57
CA THR A 98 2.81 -9.04 13.88
C THR A 98 3.86 -9.65 14.82
N SER A 99 3.42 -10.33 15.88
CA SER A 99 4.31 -10.99 16.85
C SER A 99 5.14 -12.10 16.18
N GLY A 100 4.51 -12.94 15.35
CA GLY A 100 5.21 -13.98 14.58
C GLY A 100 6.22 -13.42 13.58
N ALA A 101 5.86 -12.35 12.87
CA ALA A 101 6.79 -11.66 11.96
C ALA A 101 7.99 -11.08 12.70
N THR A 102 7.78 -10.41 13.84
CA THR A 102 8.89 -9.88 14.66
C THR A 102 9.80 -10.99 15.19
N ALA A 103 9.24 -12.13 15.63
CA ALA A 103 10.03 -13.27 16.07
C ALA A 103 10.89 -13.86 14.93
N ALA A 104 10.34 -13.98 13.72
CA ALA A 104 11.08 -14.46 12.55
C ALA A 104 12.24 -13.53 12.17
N VAL A 105 12.05 -12.20 12.22
CA VAL A 105 13.10 -11.21 11.95
C VAL A 105 14.21 -11.30 13.00
N VAL A 106 13.86 -11.40 14.29
CA VAL A 106 14.87 -11.55 15.36
C VAL A 106 15.62 -12.88 15.20
N ALA A 107 14.93 -13.96 14.82
CA ALA A 107 15.56 -15.25 14.57
C ALA A 107 16.51 -15.22 13.35
N SER A 108 16.13 -14.56 12.25
CA SER A 108 16.98 -14.44 11.06
C SER A 108 18.14 -13.46 11.22
N SER A 109 18.02 -12.47 12.12
CA SER A 109 19.12 -11.55 12.43
C SER A 109 20.28 -12.19 13.20
N ARG A 110 20.10 -13.44 13.66
CA ARG A 110 21.12 -14.23 14.37
C ARG A 110 21.92 -15.19 13.47
N SER A 111 21.71 -15.21 12.15
CA SER A 111 22.52 -15.94 11.18
C SER A 111 23.46 -15.02 10.42
#